data_AF-A0A4Q2SCZ7-F1
#
_entry.id   AF-A0A4Q2SCZ7-F1
#
_cell.length_a   1.000
_cell.length_b   1.000
_cell.length_c   1.000
_cell.angle_alpha   90.00
_cell.angle_beta   90.00
_cell.angle_gamma   90.00
#
_symmetry.space_group_name_H-M   'P 1'
#
loop_
_entity.id
_entity.type
_entity.pdbx_description
1 polymer ?
#
loop_
_entity_poly.entity_id
_entity_poly.type
_entity_poly.pdbx_seq_one_letter_code
_entity_poly.pdbx_strand_id
1 'polypeptide(L)'
;MTTSRRPSSLAGDELGTPAEMAADGREASRNLGLQGRLERAAKAAVTPAPSLRFDDYPIEVGKREIRVSDAAARIANALHLHLD
;
A
#
# COMPACT_ATOMS: atom_id res chain seq x y z
N MET A 1 -50.81 -0.25 -7.14
CA MET A 1 -49.50 -0.64 -6.56
C MET A 1 -48.47 -0.58 -7.67
N THR A 2 -47.66 0.47 -7.70
CA THR A 2 -46.59 0.67 -8.69
C THR A 2 -45.32 0.01 -8.18
N THR A 3 -44.94 -1.11 -8.77
CA THR A 3 -43.71 -1.82 -8.45
C THR A 3 -42.52 -1.02 -8.99
N SER A 4 -41.83 -0.29 -8.11
CA SER A 4 -40.53 0.32 -8.41
C SER A 4 -39.50 -0.78 -8.58
N ARG A 5 -39.13 -1.09 -9.82
CA ARG A 5 -37.99 -1.95 -10.15
C ARG A 5 -36.73 -1.12 -9.92
N ARG A 6 -36.04 -1.33 -8.79
CA ARG A 6 -34.67 -0.81 -8.63
C ARG A 6 -33.80 -1.39 -9.75
N PRO A 7 -33.05 -0.58 -10.52
CA PRO A 7 -32.02 -1.11 -11.37
C PRO A 7 -30.95 -1.72 -10.46
N SER A 8 -30.83 -3.04 -10.49
CA SER A 8 -29.63 -3.73 -10.02
C SER A 8 -28.58 -3.58 -11.13
N SER A 9 -28.00 -2.39 -11.30
CA SER A 9 -26.75 -2.30 -12.05
C SER A 9 -25.70 -2.95 -11.17
N LEU A 10 -25.34 -4.19 -11.50
CA LEU A 10 -24.08 -4.73 -11.07
C LEU A 10 -23.03 -3.76 -11.61
N ALA A 11 -22.36 -3.02 -10.72
CA ALA A 11 -21.33 -2.05 -11.08
C ALA A 11 -20.18 -2.64 -11.92
N GLY A 12 -20.18 -3.96 -12.17
CA GLY A 12 -19.24 -4.65 -13.06
C GLY A 12 -19.60 -4.62 -14.54
N ASP A 13 -20.87 -4.44 -14.93
CA ASP A 13 -21.29 -4.45 -16.36
C ASP A 13 -20.96 -3.15 -17.10
N GLU A 14 -20.64 -2.09 -16.36
CA GLU A 14 -20.21 -0.78 -16.88
C GLU A 14 -18.69 -0.62 -16.92
N LEU A 15 -17.93 -1.62 -16.45
CA LEU A 15 -16.48 -1.57 -16.50
C LEU A 15 -15.99 -1.94 -17.91
N GLY A 16 -15.09 -1.10 -18.45
CA GLY A 16 -14.41 -1.42 -19.71
C GLY A 16 -13.64 -2.75 -19.61
N THR A 17 -13.30 -3.31 -20.76
CA THR A 17 -12.44 -4.50 -20.81
C THR A 17 -11.11 -4.24 -20.06
N PRO A 18 -10.43 -5.28 -19.54
CA PRO A 18 -9.13 -5.08 -18.88
C PRO A 18 -8.10 -4.33 -19.73
N ALA A 19 -8.17 -4.48 -21.05
CA ALA A 19 -7.32 -3.76 -22.00
C ALA A 19 -7.63 -2.25 -22.05
N GLU A 20 -8.92 -1.90 -22.08
CA GLU A 20 -9.40 -0.50 -22.03
C GLU A 20 -9.05 0.14 -20.69
N MET A 21 -9.34 -0.54 -19.57
CA MET A 21 -8.97 -0.05 -18.23
C MET A 21 -7.46 0.17 -18.07
N ALA A 22 -6.63 -0.72 -18.64
CA ALA A 22 -5.19 -0.55 -18.64
C ALA A 22 -4.73 0.62 -19.52
N ALA A 23 -5.42 0.88 -20.63
CA ALA A 23 -5.16 2.05 -21.47
C ALA A 23 -5.53 3.35 -20.75
N ASP A 24 -6.70 3.40 -20.11
CA ASP A 24 -7.17 4.54 -19.33
C ASP A 24 -6.22 4.83 -18.16
N GLY A 25 -5.77 3.80 -17.44
CA GLY A 25 -4.79 3.95 -16.36
C GLY A 25 -3.46 4.53 -16.85
N ARG A 26 -2.99 4.15 -18.05
CA ARG A 26 -1.79 4.75 -18.67
C ARG A 26 -2.00 6.21 -19.03
N GLU A 27 -3.17 6.57 -19.55
CA GLU A 27 -3.50 7.95 -19.91
C GLU A 27 -3.66 8.84 -18.67
N ALA A 28 -4.39 8.38 -17.66
CA ALA A 28 -4.52 9.07 -16.37
C ALA A 28 -3.15 9.30 -15.71
N SER A 29 -2.26 8.30 -15.75
CA SER A 29 -0.88 8.45 -15.25
C SER A 29 -0.11 9.55 -15.98
N ARG A 30 -0.28 9.67 -17.31
CA ARG A 30 0.33 10.74 -18.10
C ARG A 30 -0.14 12.11 -17.66
N ASN A 31 -1.45 12.27 -17.54
CA ASN A 31 -2.08 13.55 -17.18
C ASN A 31 -1.72 14.00 -15.76
N LEU A 32 -1.50 13.05 -14.85
CA LEU A 32 -1.14 13.32 -13.45
C LEU A 32 0.38 13.37 -13.21
N GLY A 33 1.22 13.14 -14.22
CA GLY A 33 2.68 13.11 -14.06
C GLY A 33 3.18 12.00 -13.12
N LEU A 34 2.49 10.86 -13.08
CA LEU A 34 2.74 9.78 -12.12
C LEU A 34 3.70 8.70 -12.63
N GLN A 35 4.19 8.81 -13.86
CA GLN A 35 4.92 7.73 -14.54
C GLN A 35 6.08 7.18 -13.70
N GLY A 36 6.94 8.06 -13.15
CA GLY A 36 8.06 7.64 -12.30
C GLY A 36 7.65 7.12 -10.91
N ARG A 37 6.45 7.46 -10.41
CA ARG A 37 5.91 6.88 -9.16
C ARG A 37 5.35 5.49 -9.41
N LEU A 38 4.61 5.31 -10.50
CA LEU A 38 4.04 4.02 -10.88
C LEU A 38 5.12 3.02 -11.30
N GLU A 39 6.18 3.46 -11.99
CA GLU A 39 7.33 2.60 -12.30
C GLU A 39 8.01 2.07 -11.03
N ARG A 40 8.24 2.96 -10.05
CA ARG A 40 8.78 2.55 -8.74
C ARG A 40 7.85 1.60 -8.00
N ALA A 41 6.54 1.85 -8.01
CA ALA A 41 5.56 0.99 -7.38
C ALA A 41 5.49 -0.40 -8.04
N ALA A 42 5.50 -0.45 -9.38
CA ALA A 42 5.54 -1.69 -10.13
C ALA A 42 6.80 -2.51 -9.82
N LYS A 43 7.97 -1.85 -9.77
CA LYS A 43 9.22 -2.49 -9.36
C LYS A 43 9.14 -3.02 -7.93
N ALA A 44 8.62 -2.23 -7.00
CA ALA A 44 8.49 -2.63 -5.60
C ALA A 44 7.54 -3.82 -5.41
N ALA A 45 6.42 -3.87 -6.16
CA ALA A 45 5.43 -4.92 -6.06
C ALA A 45 5.96 -6.32 -6.44
N VAL A 46 6.96 -6.38 -7.32
CA VAL A 46 7.59 -7.63 -7.76
C VAL A 46 8.95 -7.89 -7.11
N THR A 47 9.51 -6.89 -6.42
CA THR A 47 10.76 -7.07 -5.68
C THR A 47 10.45 -7.84 -4.40
N PRO A 48 11.13 -8.96 -4.12
CA PRO A 48 10.98 -9.64 -2.85
C PRO A 48 11.24 -8.67 -1.70
N ALA A 49 10.41 -8.72 -0.67
CA ALA A 49 10.63 -7.93 0.52
C ALA A 49 12.05 -8.22 1.06
N PRO A 50 12.77 -7.20 1.57
CA PRO A 50 14.03 -7.43 2.25
C PRO A 50 13.80 -8.44 3.38
N SER A 51 14.42 -9.61 3.26
CA SER A 51 14.29 -10.69 4.23
C SER A 51 15.67 -11.05 4.77
N LEU A 52 15.67 -11.51 6.02
CA LEU A 52 16.85 -12.08 6.65
C LEU A 52 16.78 -13.59 6.45
N ARG A 53 17.83 -14.20 5.88
CA ARG A 53 17.91 -15.65 5.81
C ARG A 53 18.59 -16.19 7.06
N PHE A 54 18.24 -17.41 7.44
CA PHE A 54 18.94 -18.10 8.51
C PHE A 54 20.44 -18.22 8.21
N ASP A 55 20.81 -18.52 6.96
CA ASP A 55 22.21 -18.64 6.54
C ASP A 55 23.02 -17.33 6.71
N ASP A 56 22.34 -16.17 6.74
CA ASP A 56 22.98 -14.88 7.00
C ASP A 56 23.27 -14.66 8.51
N TYR A 57 22.55 -15.37 9.39
CA TYR A 57 22.63 -15.27 10.86
C TYR A 57 22.42 -16.66 11.51
N PRO A 58 23.36 -17.60 11.36
CA PRO A 58 23.18 -19.01 11.71
C PRO A 58 23.18 -19.28 13.23
N ILE A 59 23.48 -18.26 14.03
CA ILE A 59 23.43 -18.29 15.49
C ILE A 59 22.56 -17.16 16.01
N GLU A 60 21.91 -17.39 17.14
CA GLU A 60 21.09 -16.36 17.77
C GLU A 60 21.97 -15.19 18.21
N VAL A 61 21.78 -14.03 17.58
CA VAL A 61 22.41 -12.79 18.02
C VAL A 61 21.55 -12.19 19.13
N GLY A 62 22.13 -12.06 20.32
CA GLY A 62 21.46 -11.43 21.46
C GLY A 62 20.94 -10.04 21.07
N LYS A 63 19.67 -9.76 21.40
CA LYS A 63 19.07 -8.45 21.13
C LYS A 63 19.89 -7.37 21.82
N ARG A 64 20.20 -6.30 21.08
CA ARG A 64 20.81 -5.11 21.69
C ARG A 64 19.87 -4.54 22.75
N GLU A 65 20.45 -4.11 23.86
CA GLU A 65 19.73 -3.32 24.84
C GLU A 65 19.24 -2.03 24.17
N ILE A 66 17.93 -1.84 24.13
CA ILE A 66 17.31 -0.61 23.64
C ILE A 66 17.10 0.29 24.84
N ARG A 67 17.89 1.37 24.92
CA ARG A 67 17.69 2.41 25.93
C ARG A 67 16.66 3.41 25.43
N VAL A 68 15.54 3.52 26.15
CA VAL A 68 14.54 4.56 25.90
C VAL A 68 15.01 5.82 26.61
N SER A 69 15.34 6.86 25.85
CA SER A 69 15.66 8.17 26.41
C SER A 69 14.39 8.93 26.80
N ASP A 70 14.50 9.88 27.72
CA ASP A 70 13.39 10.76 28.08
C ASP A 70 12.84 11.53 26.87
N ALA A 71 13.70 11.88 25.91
CA ALA A 71 13.27 12.53 24.67
C ALA A 71 12.42 11.60 23.80
N ALA A 72 12.82 10.33 23.65
CA ALA A 72 12.05 9.33 22.93
C ALA A 72 10.69 9.07 23.60
N ALA A 73 10.66 9.03 24.94
CA ALA A 73 9.41 8.89 25.69
C ALA A 73 8.47 10.09 25.49
N ARG A 74 8.99 11.32 25.55
CA ARG A 74 8.19 12.54 25.26
C ARG A 74 7.62 12.53 23.84
N ILE A 75 8.44 12.16 22.85
CA ILE A 75 7.99 12.06 21.46
C ILE A 75 6.93 10.96 21.32
N ALA A 76 7.14 9.78 21.89
CA ALA A 76 6.16 8.69 21.84
C ALA A 76 4.81 9.11 22.45
N ASN A 77 4.82 9.82 23.58
CA ASN A 77 3.60 10.35 24.19
C ASN A 77 2.91 11.41 23.33
N ALA A 78 3.68 12.25 22.63
CA ALA A 78 3.14 13.24 21.70
C ALA A 78 2.62 12.59 20.39
N LEU A 79 3.25 11.50 19.96
CA LEU A 79 2.88 10.70 18.79
C LEU A 79 1.81 9.65 19.09
N HIS A 80 1.43 9.45 20.35
CA HIS A 80 0.22 8.73 20.75
C HIS A 80 -1.01 9.58 20.39
N LEU A 81 -1.07 9.91 19.09
CA LEU A 81 -2.20 10.40 18.35
C LEU A 81 -3.28 9.34 18.54
N HIS A 82 -4.42 9.75 19.09
CA HIS A 82 -5.60 8.93 19.31
C HIS A 82 -5.98 8.24 18.00
N LEU A 83 -5.55 6.99 17.86
CA LEU A 83 -6.16 6.01 16.97
C LEU A 83 -7.29 5.38 17.78
N ASP A 84 -8.35 6.16 18.00
CA ASP A 84 -9.68 5.61 18.25
C ASP A 84 -10.32 5.22 16.91
#